data_AF-A0A7S2PJ76-F1
#
_entry.id   AF-A0A7S2PJ76-F1
#
_cell.length_a   1.000
_cell.length_b   1.000
_cell.length_c   1.000
_cell.angle_alpha   90.00
_cell.angle_beta   90.00
_cell.angle_gamma   90.00
#
_symmetry.space_group_name_H-M   'P 1'
#
loop_
_entity.id
_entity.type
_entity.pdbx_description
1 polymer ?
#
loop_
_entity_poly.entity_id
_entity_poly.type
_entity_poly.pdbx_seq_one_letter_code
_entity_poly.pdbx_strand_id
1 'polypeptide(L)'
;WSLHTPRAMMSPAMQRLLTCLLVTIFSVSAYPSSLSSSIMSNLRSLPSTAPLIIGYASNANSGKVDRAIVDGANIIIWSFIHLHITDDSKCTIKTSLDLVEIKRIREKYKHVVHLAAFGGWNGPHPPTFSNGSSLSGEKWCEVFMKFNEESDGLFDGIDWDYEGNDNLDAPTAKFTLETLDIMADFTTEAKSQG
;
A
#
# COMPACT_ATOMS: atom_id res chain seq x y z
N TRP A 1 86.20 6.94 15.72
CA TRP A 1 85.03 7.69 15.23
C TRP A 1 83.79 6.88 15.62
N SER A 2 83.35 6.94 16.88
CA SER A 2 82.17 7.71 17.38
C SER A 2 80.90 7.41 16.56
N LEU A 3 79.76 6.93 17.09
CA LEU A 3 79.05 7.20 18.36
C LEU A 3 77.98 6.12 18.69
N HIS A 4 77.86 5.78 19.98
CA HIS A 4 76.65 5.72 20.84
C HIS A 4 75.33 5.01 20.41
N THR A 5 74.96 3.97 21.19
CA THR A 5 73.62 3.44 21.56
C THR A 5 72.70 4.48 22.25
N PRO A 6 71.35 4.34 22.48
CA PRO A 6 70.64 3.10 22.89
C PRO A 6 69.11 2.92 22.56
N ARG A 7 68.61 1.75 23.03
CA ARG A 7 67.22 1.29 23.33
C ARG A 7 66.16 2.35 23.71
N ALA A 8 64.94 2.13 23.24
CA ALA A 8 63.67 2.47 23.92
C ALA A 8 62.64 1.34 23.62
N MET A 9 62.32 0.48 24.59
CA MET A 9 61.18 0.54 25.53
C MET A 9 59.81 0.26 24.90
N MET A 10 59.29 -0.95 25.20
CA MET A 10 57.86 -1.29 25.15
C MET A 10 57.07 -0.41 26.13
N SER A 11 55.83 -0.08 25.78
CA SER A 11 54.81 0.42 26.71
C SER A 11 53.55 -0.46 26.62
N PRO A 12 53.02 -0.95 27.77
CA PRO A 12 51.75 -1.67 27.88
C PRO A 12 50.59 -0.73 28.29
N ALA A 13 49.37 -1.27 28.28
CA ALA A 13 48.08 -0.71 28.76
C ALA A 13 47.18 -0.12 27.65
N MET A 14 46.11 -0.78 27.20
CA MET A 14 44.81 -1.06 27.85
C MET A 14 44.03 0.18 28.33
N GLN A 15 42.76 0.21 27.93
CA GLN A 15 41.59 0.92 28.48
C GLN A 15 41.34 2.38 28.07
N ARG A 16 40.29 2.56 27.26
CA ARG A 16 39.00 3.24 27.60
C ARG A 16 38.15 3.31 26.32
N LEU A 17 37.12 2.46 26.20
CA LEU A 17 35.71 2.88 26.33
C LEU A 17 35.48 4.35 25.95
N LEU A 18 35.01 4.57 24.72
CA LEU A 18 34.16 5.72 24.44
C LEU A 18 33.01 5.25 23.55
N THR A 19 31.88 5.03 24.22
CA THR A 19 30.56 4.80 23.67
C THR A 19 30.14 6.05 22.90
N CYS A 20 30.40 6.11 21.58
CA CYS A 20 29.73 7.08 20.72
C CYS A 20 28.31 6.57 20.46
N LEU A 21 27.42 6.93 21.38
CA LEU A 21 25.98 6.89 21.19
C LEU A 21 25.63 7.91 20.10
N LEU A 22 25.65 7.47 18.83
CA LEU A 22 25.03 8.20 17.73
C LEU A 22 23.52 8.12 17.95
N VAL A 23 22.99 9.12 18.63
CA VAL A 23 21.55 9.40 18.63
C VAL A 23 21.23 9.94 17.24
N THR A 24 20.88 9.05 16.31
CA THR A 24 20.11 9.42 15.13
C THR A 24 18.76 9.92 15.62
N ILE A 25 18.63 11.24 15.71
CA ILE A 25 17.33 11.89 15.82
C ILE A 25 16.69 11.67 14.45
N PHE A 26 15.90 10.60 14.31
CA PHE A 26 14.93 10.56 13.22
C PHE A 26 14.01 11.75 13.43
N SER A 27 14.13 12.74 12.54
CA SER A 27 13.11 13.75 12.40
C SER A 27 11.88 13.01 11.90
N VAL A 28 10.99 12.65 12.82
CA VAL A 28 9.65 12.20 12.49
C VAL A 28 9.03 13.39 11.79
N SER A 29 9.02 13.36 10.46
CA SER A 29 8.15 14.24 9.68
C SER A 29 6.76 14.00 10.22
N ALA A 30 6.24 14.98 10.96
CA ALA A 30 4.85 14.99 11.37
C ALA A 30 4.03 15.18 10.08
N TYR A 31 3.77 14.07 9.40
CA TYR A 31 2.83 14.06 8.29
C TYR A 31 1.47 14.47 8.84
N PRO A 32 0.68 15.28 8.12
CA PRO A 32 -0.68 15.60 8.52
C PRO A 32 -1.54 14.33 8.33
N SER A 33 -1.43 13.41 9.27
CA SER A 33 -2.28 12.23 9.42
C SER A 33 -3.61 12.68 10.02
N SER A 34 -4.44 13.32 9.21
CA SER A 34 -5.86 13.36 9.50
C SER A 34 -6.60 13.07 8.21
N LEU A 35 -6.83 11.79 7.95
CA LEU A 35 -7.99 11.43 7.16
C LEU A 35 -9.18 12.20 7.73
N SER A 36 -9.93 12.92 6.89
CA SER A 36 -11.06 13.71 7.37
C SER A 36 -11.93 12.84 8.27
N SER A 37 -12.36 13.36 9.44
CA SER A 37 -13.23 12.63 10.37
C SER A 37 -14.55 12.17 9.70
N SER A 38 -14.95 12.83 8.61
CA SER A 38 -16.07 12.42 7.77
C SER A 38 -15.82 11.15 6.96
N ILE A 39 -14.56 10.81 6.65
CA ILE A 39 -14.20 9.60 5.89
C ILE A 39 -14.09 8.41 6.85
N MET A 40 -13.43 8.60 8.00
CA MET A 40 -13.33 7.54 9.01
C MET A 40 -14.71 7.11 9.54
N SER A 41 -15.66 8.04 9.66
CA SER A 41 -17.04 7.72 10.06
C SER A 41 -17.85 6.97 8.98
N ASN A 42 -17.36 6.92 7.74
CA ASN A 42 -17.99 6.20 6.64
C ASN A 42 -17.39 4.80 6.38
N LEU A 43 -16.28 4.44 7.05
CA LEU A 43 -15.68 3.11 6.93
C LEU A 43 -16.58 2.05 7.57
N ARG A 44 -16.78 0.96 6.83
CA ARG A 44 -17.57 -0.20 7.28
C ARG A 44 -16.63 -1.28 7.77
N SER A 45 -16.98 -1.87 8.90
CA SER A 45 -16.26 -3.04 9.41
C SER A 45 -16.72 -4.31 8.69
N LEU A 46 -15.79 -5.25 8.55
CA LEU A 46 -16.12 -6.61 8.14
C LEU A 46 -17.13 -7.23 9.12
N PRO A 47 -18.14 -7.98 8.63
CA PRO A 47 -19.06 -8.71 9.49
C PRO A 47 -18.31 -9.66 10.43
N SER A 48 -18.52 -9.51 11.75
CA SER A 48 -17.82 -10.31 12.77
C SER A 48 -18.59 -11.56 13.21
N THR A 49 -19.88 -11.65 12.87
CA THR A 49 -20.80 -12.69 13.37
C THR A 49 -21.47 -13.50 12.25
N ALA A 50 -21.18 -13.19 10.99
CA ALA A 50 -21.74 -13.86 9.83
C ALA A 50 -20.61 -14.35 8.91
N PRO A 51 -20.83 -15.40 8.10
CA PRO A 51 -19.90 -15.78 7.05
C PRO A 51 -19.62 -14.61 6.11
N LEU A 52 -18.37 -14.50 5.65
CA LEU A 52 -18.00 -13.55 4.61
C LEU A 52 -18.37 -14.14 3.25
N ILE A 53 -19.24 -13.44 2.51
CA ILE A 53 -19.64 -13.81 1.15
C ILE A 53 -19.15 -12.68 0.25
N ILE A 54 -18.10 -12.99 -0.50
CA ILE A 54 -17.31 -12.01 -1.26
C ILE A 54 -17.60 -12.16 -2.74
N GLY A 55 -17.93 -11.05 -3.41
CA GLY A 55 -18.10 -11.00 -4.86
C GLY A 55 -17.10 -10.04 -5.52
N TYR A 56 -16.48 -10.49 -6.61
CA TYR A 56 -15.68 -9.63 -7.48
C TYR A 56 -16.54 -8.99 -8.56
N ALA A 57 -16.33 -7.71 -8.84
CA ALA A 57 -17.08 -6.97 -9.85
C ALA A 57 -16.24 -5.91 -10.55
N SER A 58 -16.48 -5.73 -11.85
CA SER A 58 -15.87 -4.67 -12.68
C SER A 58 -16.89 -3.77 -13.38
N ASN A 59 -18.17 -4.18 -13.41
CA ASN A 59 -19.26 -3.43 -14.04
C ASN A 59 -20.42 -3.23 -13.06
N ALA A 60 -20.44 -2.06 -12.43
CA ALA A 60 -21.46 -1.65 -11.46
C ALA A 60 -22.87 -1.53 -12.09
N ASN A 61 -22.96 -1.13 -13.36
CA ASN A 61 -24.23 -0.93 -14.07
C ASN A 61 -24.90 -2.24 -14.56
N SER A 62 -24.27 -3.39 -14.33
CA SER A 62 -24.77 -4.67 -14.84
C SER A 62 -26.02 -5.21 -14.11
N GLY A 63 -26.37 -4.65 -12.95
CA GLY A 63 -27.39 -5.18 -12.05
C GLY A 63 -27.00 -6.49 -11.33
N LYS A 64 -25.88 -7.12 -11.70
CA LYS A 64 -25.38 -8.35 -11.07
C LYS A 64 -24.93 -8.11 -9.63
N VAL A 65 -24.37 -6.92 -9.35
CA VAL A 65 -23.92 -6.56 -8.00
C VAL A 65 -25.11 -6.40 -7.05
N ASP A 66 -26.14 -5.63 -7.44
CA ASP A 66 -27.38 -5.54 -6.67
C ASP A 66 -27.98 -6.93 -6.40
N ARG A 67 -27.98 -7.81 -7.42
CA ARG A 67 -28.50 -9.17 -7.25
C ARG A 67 -27.65 -10.00 -6.29
N ALA A 68 -26.33 -9.97 -6.41
CA ALA A 68 -25.41 -10.70 -5.53
C ALA A 68 -25.57 -10.26 -4.06
N ILE A 69 -25.71 -8.95 -3.82
CA ILE A 69 -25.96 -8.40 -2.49
C ILE A 69 -27.30 -8.90 -1.92
N VAL A 70 -28.37 -8.85 -2.72
CA VAL A 70 -29.68 -9.39 -2.32
C VAL A 70 -29.62 -10.87 -1.99
N ASP A 71 -28.77 -11.63 -2.69
CA ASP A 71 -28.56 -13.06 -2.47
C ASP A 71 -27.59 -13.38 -1.32
N GLY A 72 -27.05 -12.35 -0.65
CA GLY A 72 -26.30 -12.49 0.61
C GLY A 72 -24.83 -12.05 0.55
N ALA A 73 -24.32 -11.59 -0.59
CA ALA A 73 -22.97 -11.02 -0.65
C ALA A 73 -22.87 -9.80 0.27
N ASN A 74 -21.91 -9.82 1.19
CA ASN A 74 -21.68 -8.78 2.18
C ASN A 74 -20.34 -8.07 2.02
N ILE A 75 -19.53 -8.49 1.04
CA ILE A 75 -18.32 -7.81 0.60
C ILE A 75 -18.30 -7.79 -0.92
N ILE A 76 -18.06 -6.62 -1.52
CA ILE A 76 -17.82 -6.47 -2.96
C ILE A 76 -16.41 -5.92 -3.16
N ILE A 77 -15.62 -6.66 -3.94
CA ILE A 77 -14.29 -6.26 -4.37
C ILE A 77 -14.39 -5.72 -5.80
N TRP A 78 -13.98 -4.46 -5.97
CA TRP A 78 -14.04 -3.77 -7.26
C TRP A 78 -12.71 -3.86 -7.99
N SER A 79 -12.74 -4.57 -9.12
CA SER A 79 -11.57 -4.89 -9.93
C SER A 79 -11.60 -4.08 -11.23
N PHE A 80 -10.62 -3.23 -11.52
CA PHE A 80 -9.40 -2.94 -10.75
C PHE A 80 -9.11 -1.44 -10.68
N ILE A 81 -8.31 -1.06 -9.69
CA ILE A 81 -7.61 0.23 -9.64
C ILE A 81 -6.11 -0.02 -9.81
N HIS A 82 -5.39 0.95 -10.37
CA HIS A 82 -3.95 0.83 -10.62
C HIS A 82 -3.19 2.09 -10.23
N LEU A 83 -2.02 1.92 -9.63
CA LEU A 83 -1.06 3.00 -9.47
C LEU A 83 -0.44 3.32 -10.83
N HIS A 84 -0.40 4.60 -11.18
CA HIS A 84 0.22 5.11 -12.40
C HIS A 84 1.24 6.18 -12.05
N ILE A 85 2.48 5.98 -12.50
CA ILE A 85 3.57 6.95 -12.40
C ILE A 85 3.74 7.59 -13.78
N THR A 86 3.67 8.92 -13.85
CA THR A 86 3.78 9.66 -15.11
C THR A 86 5.19 10.23 -15.30
N ASP A 87 5.78 10.69 -14.20
CA ASP A 87 7.15 11.15 -14.05
C ASP A 87 7.56 10.96 -12.58
N ASP A 88 8.83 11.21 -12.26
CA ASP A 88 9.39 11.03 -10.91
C ASP A 88 8.71 11.89 -9.82
N SER A 89 7.77 12.77 -10.18
CA SER A 89 7.05 13.65 -9.25
C SER A 89 5.55 13.37 -9.15
N LYS A 90 4.96 12.59 -10.07
CA LYS A 90 3.50 12.45 -10.18
C LYS A 90 3.02 11.01 -10.22
N CYS A 91 2.48 10.59 -9.07
CA CYS A 91 1.80 9.32 -8.84
C CYS A 91 0.29 9.54 -8.69
N THR A 92 -0.53 8.74 -9.36
CA THR A 92 -2.00 8.82 -9.32
C THR A 92 -2.64 7.44 -9.40
N ILE A 93 -3.83 7.27 -8.83
CA ILE A 93 -4.65 6.09 -9.10
C ILE A 93 -5.44 6.29 -10.41
N LYS A 94 -5.46 5.26 -11.26
CA LYS A 94 -6.29 5.18 -12.46
C LYS A 94 -7.20 3.97 -12.39
N THR A 95 -8.42 4.12 -12.92
CA THR A 95 -9.39 3.03 -13.00
C THR A 95 -10.41 3.30 -14.11
N SER A 96 -10.98 2.23 -14.67
CA SER A 96 -12.15 2.27 -15.55
C SER A 96 -13.46 1.99 -14.83
N LEU A 97 -13.42 1.82 -13.50
CA LEU A 97 -14.60 1.59 -12.69
C LEU A 97 -15.53 2.82 -12.71
N ASP A 98 -16.84 2.57 -12.75
CA ASP A 98 -17.85 3.62 -12.63
C ASP A 98 -18.03 3.98 -11.15
N LEU A 99 -17.21 4.94 -10.66
CA LEU A 99 -17.22 5.35 -9.25
C LEU A 99 -18.57 5.96 -8.83
N VAL A 100 -19.29 6.59 -9.76
CA VAL A 100 -20.62 7.18 -9.48
C VAL A 100 -21.62 6.07 -9.19
N GLU A 101 -21.64 5.02 -10.01
CA GLU A 101 -22.56 3.89 -9.79
C GLU A 101 -22.15 3.04 -8.58
N ILE A 102 -20.85 2.84 -8.34
CA ILE A 102 -20.39 2.18 -7.11
C ILE A 102 -20.86 2.95 -5.88
N LYS A 103 -20.80 4.29 -5.90
CA LYS A 103 -21.29 5.14 -4.81
C LYS A 103 -22.79 4.94 -4.59
N ARG A 104 -23.59 4.91 -5.67
CA ARG A 104 -25.02 4.62 -5.59
C ARG A 104 -25.30 3.27 -4.93
N ILE A 105 -24.58 2.22 -5.31
CA ILE A 105 -24.73 0.88 -4.72
C ILE A 105 -24.33 0.90 -3.24
N ARG A 106 -23.18 1.51 -2.91
CA ARG A 106 -22.69 1.68 -1.53
C ARG A 106 -23.74 2.38 -0.68
N GLU A 107 -24.34 3.45 -1.17
CA GLU A 107 -25.38 4.20 -0.45
C GLU A 107 -26.66 3.39 -0.25
N LYS A 108 -27.07 2.62 -1.25
CA LYS A 108 -28.25 1.76 -1.19
C LYS A 108 -28.08 0.60 -0.19
N TYR A 109 -26.90 -0.02 -0.13
CA TYR A 109 -26.63 -1.20 0.69
C TYR A 109 -25.61 -0.89 1.79
N LYS A 110 -26.04 -0.19 2.84
CA LYS A 110 -25.16 0.29 3.92
C LYS A 110 -24.41 -0.80 4.72
N HIS A 111 -24.85 -2.04 4.64
CA HIS A 111 -24.28 -3.19 5.36
C HIS A 111 -23.16 -3.91 4.58
N VAL A 112 -22.94 -3.55 3.31
CA VAL A 112 -21.95 -4.21 2.44
C VAL A 112 -20.61 -3.50 2.54
N VAL A 113 -19.52 -4.23 2.67
CA VAL A 113 -18.16 -3.66 2.61
C VAL A 113 -17.71 -3.58 1.15
N HIS A 114 -17.10 -2.46 0.75
CA HIS A 114 -16.59 -2.25 -0.60
C HIS A 114 -15.07 -2.13 -0.57
N LEU A 115 -14.36 -3.02 -1.24
CA LEU A 115 -12.89 -2.99 -1.34
C LEU A 115 -12.47 -2.64 -2.77
N ALA A 116 -11.31 -2.02 -2.94
CA ALA A 116 -10.69 -1.85 -4.25
C ALA A 116 -9.58 -2.89 -4.45
N ALA A 117 -9.60 -3.62 -5.56
CA ALA A 117 -8.51 -4.54 -5.90
C ALA A 117 -7.41 -3.85 -6.72
N PHE A 118 -6.17 -4.06 -6.31
CA PHE A 118 -4.99 -3.82 -7.13
C PHE A 118 -4.52 -5.15 -7.75
N GLY A 119 -4.34 -5.18 -9.07
CA GLY A 119 -3.78 -6.35 -9.75
C GLY A 119 -4.56 -6.83 -10.97
N GLY A 120 -4.93 -8.11 -10.94
CA GLY A 120 -5.51 -8.90 -12.02
C GLY A 120 -4.47 -9.59 -12.89
N TRP A 121 -4.95 -10.49 -13.75
CA TRP A 121 -4.13 -11.13 -14.79
C TRP A 121 -3.42 -10.12 -15.70
N ASN A 122 -2.08 -10.17 -15.75
CA ASN A 122 -1.23 -9.15 -16.38
C ASN A 122 -1.35 -7.74 -15.79
N GLY A 123 -1.88 -7.61 -14.57
CA GLY A 123 -1.91 -6.37 -13.84
C GLY A 123 -0.49 -5.82 -13.64
N PRO A 124 -0.31 -4.49 -13.68
CA PRO A 124 0.99 -3.91 -13.41
C PRO A 124 1.38 -4.19 -11.95
N HIS A 125 2.56 -4.78 -11.77
CA HIS A 125 3.26 -4.76 -10.49
C HIS A 125 3.63 -3.31 -10.14
N PRO A 126 4.01 -2.99 -8.88
CA PRO A 126 4.24 -1.62 -8.46
C PRO A 126 5.24 -0.97 -9.41
N PRO A 127 4.85 0.12 -10.10
CA PRO A 127 5.69 0.71 -11.14
C PRO A 127 6.97 1.28 -10.53
N THR A 128 8.08 1.12 -11.26
CA THR A 128 9.34 1.80 -10.99
C THR A 128 9.36 3.16 -11.69
N PHE A 129 10.03 4.13 -11.08
CA PHE A 129 10.40 5.40 -11.70
C PHE A 129 11.34 5.20 -12.90
N SER A 130 11.50 6.26 -13.69
CA SER A 130 12.32 6.24 -14.91
C SER A 130 13.80 5.93 -14.63
N ASN A 131 14.26 6.24 -13.42
CA ASN A 131 15.60 5.97 -12.91
C ASN A 131 15.77 4.54 -12.33
N GLY A 132 14.73 3.70 -12.36
CA GLY A 132 14.73 2.34 -11.85
C GLY A 132 14.46 2.18 -10.36
N SER A 133 14.26 3.27 -9.61
CA SER A 133 13.82 3.20 -8.21
C SER A 133 12.32 2.91 -8.09
N SER A 134 11.89 2.26 -7.01
CA SER A 134 10.46 2.03 -6.74
C SER A 134 9.85 3.12 -5.86
N LEU A 135 8.54 3.34 -6.01
CA LEU A 135 7.76 4.11 -5.05
C LEU A 135 7.66 3.32 -3.72
N SER A 136 7.86 3.98 -2.57
CA SER A 136 7.64 3.32 -1.29
C SER A 136 6.17 2.95 -1.08
N GLY A 137 5.91 1.89 -0.30
CA GLY A 137 4.55 1.49 0.05
C GLY A 137 3.78 2.58 0.79
N GLU A 138 4.45 3.31 1.70
CA GLU A 138 3.88 4.48 2.39
C GLU A 138 3.39 5.53 1.39
N LYS A 139 4.23 5.89 0.40
CA LYS A 139 3.86 6.92 -0.57
C LYS A 139 2.73 6.47 -1.48
N TRP A 140 2.68 5.18 -1.82
CA TRP A 140 1.54 4.63 -2.53
C TRP A 140 0.27 4.67 -1.67
N CYS A 141 0.35 4.35 -0.38
CA CYS A 141 -0.78 4.47 0.54
C CYS A 141 -1.33 5.90 0.53
N GLU A 142 -0.48 6.92 0.66
CA GLU A 142 -0.90 8.33 0.55
C GLU A 142 -1.66 8.64 -0.76
N VAL A 143 -1.18 8.11 -1.88
CA VAL A 143 -1.82 8.30 -3.20
C VAL A 143 -3.19 7.62 -3.25
N PHE A 144 -3.32 6.42 -2.68
CA PHE A 144 -4.59 5.72 -2.58
C PHE A 144 -5.57 6.44 -1.65
N MET A 145 -5.13 6.85 -0.46
CA MET A 145 -5.99 7.53 0.52
C MET A 145 -6.53 8.85 -0.04
N LYS A 146 -5.68 9.62 -0.74
CA LYS A 146 -6.11 10.83 -1.44
C LYS A 146 -7.16 10.53 -2.53
N PHE A 147 -6.91 9.52 -3.37
CA PHE A 147 -7.88 9.10 -4.39
C PHE A 147 -9.21 8.66 -3.77
N ASN A 148 -9.16 7.91 -2.67
CA ASN A 148 -10.35 7.43 -1.97
C ASN A 148 -11.12 8.59 -1.32
N GLU A 149 -10.42 9.57 -0.75
CA GLU A 149 -11.00 10.82 -0.24
C GLU A 149 -11.68 11.63 -1.35
N GLU A 150 -11.01 11.83 -2.49
CA GLU A 150 -11.57 12.47 -3.68
C GLU A 150 -12.77 11.70 -4.26
N SER A 151 -12.91 10.42 -3.91
CA SER A 151 -14.03 9.53 -4.25
C SER A 151 -15.05 9.39 -3.12
N ASP A 152 -15.08 10.31 -2.16
CA ASP A 152 -15.99 10.33 -1.00
C ASP A 152 -15.90 9.11 -0.07
N GLY A 153 -14.70 8.54 0.09
CA GLY A 153 -14.46 7.37 0.94
C GLY A 153 -15.19 6.13 0.43
N LEU A 154 -15.14 5.90 -0.88
CA LEU A 154 -15.87 4.83 -1.55
C LEU A 154 -15.47 3.44 -1.08
N PHE A 155 -14.19 3.25 -0.82
CA PHE A 155 -13.60 1.96 -0.47
C PHE A 155 -13.26 1.91 1.02
N ASP A 156 -13.69 0.82 1.66
CA ASP A 156 -13.43 0.50 3.07
C ASP A 156 -12.05 -0.14 3.29
N GLY A 157 -11.38 -0.49 2.20
CA GLY A 157 -10.08 -1.14 2.21
C GLY A 157 -9.68 -1.58 0.80
N ILE A 158 -8.65 -2.42 0.74
CA ILE A 158 -8.11 -2.93 -0.51
C ILE A 158 -8.05 -4.45 -0.52
N ASP A 159 -7.88 -4.99 -1.71
CA ASP A 159 -7.52 -6.38 -1.97
C ASP A 159 -6.27 -6.41 -2.87
N TRP A 160 -5.32 -7.29 -2.54
CA TRP A 160 -4.14 -7.54 -3.36
C TRP A 160 -4.41 -8.73 -4.27
N ASP A 161 -4.79 -8.48 -5.51
CA ASP A 161 -5.04 -9.48 -6.54
C ASP A 161 -3.86 -9.52 -7.53
N TYR A 162 -2.63 -9.46 -7.02
CA TYR A 162 -1.45 -9.52 -7.89
C TYR A 162 -1.28 -10.95 -8.40
N GLU A 163 -1.18 -11.06 -9.72
CA GLU A 163 -1.09 -12.31 -10.43
C GLU A 163 0.03 -12.27 -11.47
N GLY A 164 0.54 -13.46 -11.79
CA GLY A 164 1.40 -13.64 -12.96
C GLY A 164 0.60 -13.74 -14.26
N ASN A 165 1.19 -14.46 -15.21
CA ASN A 165 0.46 -14.98 -16.37
C ASN A 165 1.03 -16.34 -16.74
N ASP A 166 0.50 -16.97 -17.79
CA ASP A 166 0.95 -18.30 -18.24
C ASP A 166 2.43 -18.34 -18.70
N ASN A 167 3.02 -17.18 -18.98
CA ASN A 167 4.44 -17.06 -19.28
C ASN A 167 5.23 -16.74 -18.00
N LEU A 168 5.83 -17.78 -17.41
CA LEU A 168 6.66 -17.66 -16.21
C LEU A 168 7.88 -16.74 -16.37
N ASP A 169 8.30 -16.45 -17.60
CA ASP A 169 9.42 -15.54 -17.88
C ASP A 169 8.97 -14.07 -17.92
N ALA A 170 7.66 -13.79 -17.97
CA ALA A 170 7.14 -12.43 -17.99
C ALA A 170 7.53 -11.67 -16.71
N PRO A 171 7.84 -10.36 -16.79
CA PRO A 171 8.14 -9.56 -15.60
C PRO A 171 7.02 -9.58 -14.55
N THR A 172 5.76 -9.63 -14.98
CA THR A 172 4.58 -9.74 -14.11
C THR A 172 4.46 -11.10 -13.43
N ALA A 173 5.12 -12.15 -13.91
CA ALA A 173 5.16 -13.45 -13.23
C ALA A 173 6.16 -13.49 -12.07
N LYS A 174 6.90 -12.41 -11.82
CA LYS A 174 7.96 -12.34 -10.80
C LYS A 174 7.54 -11.46 -9.63
N PHE A 175 7.34 -12.08 -8.48
CA PHE A 175 7.20 -11.40 -7.20
C PHE A 175 8.57 -11.26 -6.54
N THR A 176 9.15 -10.07 -6.66
CA THR A 176 10.44 -9.76 -6.01
C THR A 176 10.24 -9.49 -4.52
N LEU A 177 11.30 -9.63 -3.72
CA LEU A 177 11.27 -9.20 -2.31
C LEU A 177 10.88 -7.72 -2.21
N GLU A 178 11.41 -6.87 -3.09
CA GLU A 178 11.03 -5.46 -3.18
C GLU A 178 9.52 -5.26 -3.41
N THR A 179 8.89 -6.06 -4.27
CA THR A 179 7.43 -6.00 -4.48
C THR A 179 6.68 -6.32 -3.19
N LEU A 180 7.12 -7.36 -2.47
CA LEU A 180 6.51 -7.79 -1.21
C LEU A 180 6.71 -6.74 -0.11
N ASP A 181 7.89 -6.13 -0.04
CA ASP A 181 8.19 -5.06 0.92
C ASP A 181 7.29 -3.84 0.68
N ILE A 182 7.12 -3.42 -0.58
CA ILE A 182 6.21 -2.31 -0.94
C ILE A 182 4.76 -2.63 -0.53
N MET A 183 4.28 -3.85 -0.79
CA MET A 183 2.93 -4.27 -0.41
C MET A 183 2.75 -4.29 1.11
N ALA A 184 3.77 -4.77 1.84
CA ALA A 184 3.76 -4.82 3.30
C ALA A 184 3.79 -3.42 3.93
N ASP A 185 4.63 -2.53 3.41
CA ASP A 185 4.72 -1.14 3.85
C ASP A 185 3.41 -0.40 3.60
N PHE A 186 2.83 -0.54 2.39
CA PHE A 186 1.51 0.01 2.08
C PHE A 186 0.47 -0.49 3.08
N THR A 187 0.41 -1.81 3.29
CA THR A 187 -0.63 -2.43 4.12
C THR A 187 -0.49 -2.01 5.58
N THR A 188 0.74 -1.90 6.07
CA THR A 188 1.05 -1.41 7.43
C THR A 188 0.62 0.04 7.58
N GLU A 189 0.94 0.89 6.60
CA GLU A 189 0.57 2.30 6.63
C GLU A 189 -0.94 2.50 6.49
N ALA A 190 -1.60 1.80 5.59
CA ALA A 190 -3.06 1.82 5.47
C ALA A 190 -3.73 1.43 6.79
N LYS A 191 -3.18 0.40 7.48
CA LYS A 191 -3.69 -0.06 8.76
C LYS A 191 -3.46 0.93 9.91
N SER A 192 -2.38 1.72 9.84
CA SER A 192 -2.07 2.74 10.86
C SER A 192 -3.09 3.90 10.82
N GLN A 193 -3.69 4.14 9.65
CA GLN A 193 -4.61 5.24 9.40
C GLN A 193 -6.09 4.93 9.68
N GLY A 194 -6.48 3.66 9.87
CA GLY A 194 -7.86 3.27 10.24
C GLY A 194 -8.32 1.96 9.62
#